data_AF-A0A3D0S3S2-F1
#
_entry.id   AF-A0A3D0S3S2-F1
#
_cell.length_a   1.000
_cell.length_b   1.000
_cell.length_c   1.000
_cell.angle_alpha   90.00
_cell.angle_beta   90.00
_cell.angle_gamma   90.00
#
_symmetry.space_group_name_H-M   'P 1'
#
loop_
_entity.id
_entity.type
_entity.pdbx_description
1 polymer ?
#
loop_
_entity_poly.entity_id
_entity_poly.type
_entity_poly.pdbx_seq_one_letter_code
_entity_poly.pdbx_strand_id
1 'polypeptide(L)' 'GHGFDDQGAQYDGAGNLNDWWTPDDKAAFEVKSKALIEQYDGFSPRDLPDDEHVNGALTVGENIGDL' A
#
# COMPACT_ATOMS: atom_id res chain seq x y z
N GLY A 1 3.18 -8.85 -2.80
CA GLY A 1 2.59 -9.44 -4.03
C GLY A 1 1.13 -9.05 -4.21
N HIS A 2 0.72 -8.63 -5.42
CA HIS A 2 -0.53 -7.86 -5.69
C HIS A 2 -1.86 -8.47 -5.23
N GLY A 3 -1.96 -9.78 -4.99
CA GLY A 3 -3.17 -10.37 -4.41
C GLY A 3 -3.46 -9.91 -2.96
N PHE A 4 -2.50 -9.25 -2.31
CA PHE A 4 -2.59 -8.80 -0.92
C PHE A 4 -2.19 -7.33 -0.75
N ASP A 5 -2.13 -6.56 -1.84
CA ASP A 5 -1.99 -5.11 -1.75
C ASP A 5 -3.29 -4.45 -1.28
N ASP A 6 -3.31 -3.11 -1.15
CA ASP A 6 -4.45 -2.38 -0.59
C ASP A 6 -5.76 -2.58 -1.36
N GLN A 7 -5.69 -2.95 -2.65
CA GLN A 7 -6.85 -3.28 -3.46
C GLN A 7 -7.10 -4.79 -3.51
N GLY A 8 -6.06 -5.59 -3.74
CA GLY A 8 -6.14 -7.05 -3.83
C GLY A 8 -6.65 -7.70 -2.54
N ALA A 9 -6.26 -7.16 -1.38
CA ALA A 9 -6.69 -7.64 -0.07
C ALA A 9 -8.21 -7.54 0.17
N GLN A 10 -8.94 -6.78 -0.65
CA GLN A 10 -10.40 -6.66 -0.56
C GLN A 10 -11.14 -7.81 -1.28
N TYR A 11 -10.42 -8.65 -2.02
CA TYR A 11 -10.98 -9.76 -2.78
C TYR A 11 -10.64 -11.11 -2.13
N ASP A 12 -11.60 -12.03 -2.11
CA ASP A 12 -11.37 -13.39 -1.64
C ASP A 12 -10.64 -14.26 -2.69
N GLY A 13 -10.32 -15.51 -2.33
CA GLY A 13 -9.61 -16.45 -3.22
C GLY A 13 -10.37 -16.84 -4.50
N ALA A 14 -11.63 -16.44 -4.66
CA ALA A 14 -12.42 -16.61 -5.87
C ALA A 14 -12.56 -15.31 -6.68
N GLY A 15 -11.95 -14.21 -6.21
CA GLY A 15 -12.00 -12.90 -6.86
C GLY A 15 -13.27 -12.10 -6.57
N ASN A 16 -14.00 -12.41 -5.49
CA ASN A 16 -15.17 -11.61 -5.08
C ASN A 16 -14.76 -10.55 -4.08
N LEU A 17 -15.33 -9.34 -4.21
CA LEU A 17 -15.19 -8.30 -3.19
C LEU A 17 -15.88 -8.75 -1.91
N ASN A 18 -15.09 -9.08 -0.88
CA ASN A 18 -15.57 -9.64 0.37
C ASN A 18 -14.61 -9.26 1.49
N ASP A 19 -15.11 -8.72 2.60
CA ASP A 19 -14.26 -8.48 3.77
C ASP A 19 -14.05 -9.80 4.50
N TRP A 20 -12.92 -10.45 4.20
CA TRP A 20 -12.52 -11.72 4.79
C TRP A 20 -11.54 -11.56 5.97
N TRP A 21 -11.26 -10.31 6.37
CA TRP A 21 -10.36 -10.00 7.47
C TRP A 21 -11.10 -10.01 8.81
N THR A 22 -10.38 -10.37 9.87
CA THR A 22 -10.84 -9.96 11.21
C THR A 22 -10.62 -8.45 11.38
N PRO A 23 -11.40 -7.76 12.22
CA PRO A 23 -11.19 -6.33 12.46
C PRO A 23 -9.77 -5.99 12.94
N ASP A 24 -9.18 -6.85 13.77
CA ASP A 24 -7.84 -6.64 14.32
C ASP A 24 -6.76 -6.77 13.24
N ASP A 25 -6.88 -7.78 12.37
CA ASP A 25 -5.92 -7.97 11.28
C ASP A 25 -6.01 -6.84 10.24
N LYS A 26 -7.23 -6.37 9.94
CA LYS A 26 -7.45 -5.23 9.05
C LYS A 26 -6.82 -3.95 9.60
N ALA A 27 -7.01 -3.67 10.88
CA ALA A 27 -6.36 -2.53 11.54
C ALA A 27 -4.83 -2.63 11.51
N ALA A 28 -4.28 -3.83 11.75
CA ALA A 28 -2.84 -4.07 11.67
C ALA A 28 -2.29 -3.87 10.24
N PHE A 29 -3.05 -4.27 9.22
CA PHE A 29 -2.72 -4.04 7.82
C PHE A 29 -2.70 -2.54 7.50
N GLU A 30 -3.73 -1.79 7.86
CA GLU A 30 -3.82 -0.34 7.62
C GLU A 30 -2.66 0.43 8.27
N VAL A 31 -2.24 0.05 9.48
CA VAL A 31 -1.06 0.65 10.15
C VAL A 31 0.21 0.44 9.34
N LYS A 32 0.42 -0.77 8.80
CA LYS A 32 1.60 -1.10 7.99
C LYS A 32 1.58 -0.37 6.65
N SER A 33 0.44 -0.35 5.97
CA SER A 33 0.25 0.36 4.70
C SER A 33 0.50 1.86 4.87
N LYS A 34 0.02 2.45 5.97
CA LYS A 34 0.28 3.86 6.28
C LYS A 34 1.77 4.14 6.52
N ALA A 35 2.48 3.28 7.25
CA ALA A 35 3.91 3.45 7.44
C ALA A 35 4.70 3.40 6.12
N LEU A 36 4.25 2.56 5.17
CA LEU A 36 4.85 2.49 3.83
C LEU A 36 4.54 3.75 3.00
N ILE A 37 3.33 4.29 3.10
CA ILE A 37 2.97 5.58 2.48
C ILE A 37 3.89 6.69 2.99
N GLU A 38 4.01 6.83 4.31
CA GLU A 38 4.85 7.86 4.94
C GLU A 38 6.33 7.71 4.55
N GLN A 39 6.82 6.48 4.42
CA GLN A 39 8.17 6.22 3.94
C GLN A 39 8.38 6.76 2.51
N TYR A 40 7.44 6.48 1.60
CA TYR A 40 7.58 6.89 0.21
C TYR A 40 7.31 8.37 -0.02
N ASP A 41 6.40 9.00 0.74
CA ASP A 41 6.21 10.46 0.72
C ASP A 41 7.51 11.21 1.05
N GLY A 42 8.40 10.59 1.83
CA GLY A 42 9.72 11.14 2.16
C GLY A 42 10.77 11.03 1.04
N PHE A 43 10.50 10.32 -0.06
CA PHE A 43 11.45 10.13 -1.14
C PHE A 43 11.33 11.21 -2.22
N SER A 44 12.47 11.77 -2.61
CA SER A 44 12.61 12.64 -3.78
C SER A 44 13.51 11.96 -4.82
N PRO A 45 13.12 11.92 -6.11
CA PRO A 45 13.95 11.36 -7.17
C PRO A 45 15.24 12.17 -7.35
N ARG A 46 16.39 11.49 -7.38
CA ARG A 46 17.73 12.14 -7.41
C ARG A 46 17.97 13.08 -8.60
N ASP A 47 17.25 12.87 -9.70
CA ASP A 47 17.42 13.62 -10.95
C ASP A 47 16.37 14.74 -11.11
N LEU A 48 15.49 14.93 -10.12
CA LEU A 48 14.47 15.98 -10.08
C LEU A 48 14.78 17.03 -9.01
N PRO A 49 14.14 18.21 -9.08
CA PRO A 49 14.17 19.19 -7.99
C PRO A 49 13.75 18.60 -6.64
N ASP A 50 14.35 19.10 -5.54
CA ASP A 50 14.12 18.59 -4.17
C ASP A 50 12.66 18.75 -3.68
N ASP A 51 11.87 19.60 -4.34
CA ASP A 51 10.44 19.78 -4.07
C ASP A 51 9.54 18.76 -4.78
N GLU A 52 10.09 17.92 -5.65
CA GLU A 52 9.40 16.79 -6.25
C GLU A 52 9.50 15.56 -5.33
N HIS A 53 8.34 15.04 -4.92
CA HIS A 53 8.24 13.89 -4.02
C HIS A 53 7.42 12.76 -4.63
N VAL A 54 7.74 11.53 -4.25
CA VAL A 54 6.88 10.39 -4.56
C VAL A 54 5.56 10.55 -3.82
N ASN A 55 4.44 10.26 -4.48
CA ASN A 55 3.15 10.14 -3.81
C ASN A 55 3.03 8.71 -3.27
N GLY A 56 3.32 8.54 -1.98
CA GLY A 56 3.28 7.24 -1.30
C GLY A 56 1.89 6.61 -1.32
N ALA A 57 0.83 7.43 -1.16
CA ALA A 57 -0.55 6.95 -1.21
C ALA A 57 -0.95 6.42 -2.59
N LEU A 58 -0.46 7.05 -3.67
CA LEU A 58 -0.70 6.59 -5.03
C LEU A 58 0.06 5.30 -5.36
N THR A 59 1.23 5.10 -4.76
CA THR A 59 2.16 3.99 -5.11
C THR A 59 2.09 2.81 -4.16
N VAL A 60 1.34 2.91 -3.06
CA VAL A 60 1.33 1.91 -1.98
C VAL A 60 0.99 0.49 -2.47
N GLY A 61 0.10 0.34 -3.45
CA GLY A 61 -0.26 -0.97 -3.99
C GLY A 61 0.92 -1.68 -4.63
N GLU A 62 1.69 -0.97 -5.47
CA GLU A 62 2.92 -1.47 -6.08
C GLU A 62 4.01 -1.68 -5.03
N ASN A 63 4.14 -0.78 -4.05
CA ASN A 63 5.14 -0.89 -2.98
C ASN A 63 4.90 -2.13 -2.09
N ILE A 64 3.64 -2.50 -1.82
CA ILE A 64 3.27 -3.77 -1.15
C ILE A 64 3.43 -4.96 -2.10
N GLY A 65 3.22 -4.74 -3.41
CA GLY A 65 3.46 -5.71 -4.47
C GLY A 65 4.91 -6.21 -4.51
N ASP A 66 5.85 -5.26 -4.47
CA ASP A 66 7.30 -5.45 -4.63
C ASP A 66 8.02 -6.03 -3.39
N LEU A 67 7.48 -5.80 -2.19
CA LEU A 67 7.96 -6.39 -0.92
C LEU A 67 7.64 -7.90 -0.81
#